data_AF-A0A852T2C8-F1
#
_entry.id   AF-A0A852T2C8-F1
#
_cell.length_a   1.000
_cell.length_b   1.000
_cell.length_c   1.000
_cell.angle_alpha   90.00
_cell.angle_beta   90.00
_cell.angle_gamma   90.00
#
_symmetry.space_group_name_H-M   'P 1'
#
loop_
_entity.id
_entity.type
_entity.pdbx_description
1 polymer ?
#
loop_
_entity_poly.entity_id
_entity_poly.type
_entity_poly.pdbx_seq_one_letter_code
_entity_poly.pdbx_strand_id
1 'polypeptide(L)'
;MTGTLRTTPVASATTAVAVGSATRAFLAVAALGAGLLHAALAPSAPPALLAGFLLLAVAELGWAVATLARDRPPAFRLVPALALLPVGMWAALAIAGATASGGTVLALPLIPMGAASLLDVAVAATAAVVLRSGNPRPDQGGLRFFIALALSACAVCAVTIPALGLTDAGIAAVTVHQHH
;
A
#
# COMPACT_ATOMS: atom_id res chain seq x y z
N MET A 1 57.59 16.15 -5.22
CA MET A 1 56.68 15.21 -4.53
C MET A 1 55.37 15.94 -4.27
N THR A 2 54.43 15.87 -5.21
CA THR A 2 53.18 16.62 -5.17
C THR A 2 52.06 15.62 -4.94
N GLY A 3 51.65 15.48 -3.67
CA GLY A 3 50.57 14.58 -3.27
C GLY A 3 49.24 15.13 -3.74
N THR A 4 48.69 14.53 -4.80
CA THR A 4 47.30 14.75 -5.20
C THR A 4 46.38 14.12 -4.16
N LEU A 5 45.81 14.95 -3.29
CA LEU A 5 44.67 14.60 -2.44
C LEU A 5 43.50 14.18 -3.34
N ARG A 6 43.28 12.87 -3.44
CA ARG A 6 42.10 12.29 -4.07
C ARG A 6 40.93 12.53 -3.12
N THR A 7 40.19 13.61 -3.33
CA THR A 7 38.89 13.82 -2.70
C THR A 7 37.96 12.71 -3.18
N THR A 8 37.55 11.82 -2.27
CA THR A 8 36.50 10.84 -2.52
C THR A 8 35.20 11.59 -2.83
N PRO A 9 34.49 11.28 -3.93
CA PRO A 9 33.19 11.88 -4.15
C PRO A 9 32.22 11.35 -3.08
N VAL A 10 31.63 12.25 -2.30
CA VAL A 10 30.48 11.93 -1.45
C VAL A 10 29.28 11.71 -2.38
N ALA A 11 29.18 10.51 -2.95
CA ALA A 11 28.02 10.13 -3.74
C ALA A 11 26.89 9.66 -2.80
N SER A 12 26.19 10.61 -2.15
CA SER A 12 24.82 10.35 -1.68
C SER A 12 23.84 10.49 -2.85
N ALA A 13 24.03 9.67 -3.89
CA ALA A 13 22.99 9.43 -4.86
C ALA A 13 22.13 8.31 -4.29
N THR A 14 20.98 8.66 -3.72
CA THR A 14 19.93 7.71 -3.31
C THR A 14 19.62 6.82 -4.50
N THR A 15 20.26 5.66 -4.54
CA THR A 15 20.31 4.85 -5.76
C THR A 15 18.92 4.25 -5.94
N ALA A 16 18.26 4.65 -7.02
CA ALA A 16 16.91 4.20 -7.34
C ALA A 16 16.89 2.67 -7.46
N VAL A 17 16.00 2.00 -6.71
CA VAL A 17 15.96 0.55 -6.62
C VAL A 17 15.18 0.00 -7.82
N ALA A 18 15.84 -0.80 -8.65
CA ALA A 18 15.18 -1.51 -9.74
C ALA A 18 14.37 -2.68 -9.19
N VAL A 19 13.09 -2.75 -9.58
CA VAL A 19 12.17 -3.80 -9.13
C VAL A 19 11.76 -4.64 -10.33
N GLY A 20 11.96 -5.96 -10.23
CA GLY A 20 11.59 -6.89 -11.30
C GLY A 20 10.10 -6.83 -11.63
N SER A 21 9.76 -7.07 -12.90
CA SER A 21 8.42 -6.84 -13.44
C SER A 21 7.29 -7.51 -12.66
N ALA A 22 7.46 -8.79 -12.28
CA ALA A 22 6.46 -9.51 -11.49
C ALA A 22 6.25 -8.90 -10.09
N THR A 23 7.34 -8.54 -9.41
CA THR A 23 7.28 -7.89 -8.10
C THR A 23 6.64 -6.51 -8.20
N ARG A 24 6.96 -5.76 -9.25
CA ARG A 24 6.38 -4.44 -9.50
C ARG A 24 4.87 -4.52 -9.73
N ALA A 25 4.42 -5.49 -10.54
CA ALA A 25 3.00 -5.74 -10.77
C ALA A 25 2.28 -6.08 -9.46
N PHE A 26 2.84 -7.00 -8.67
CA PHE A 26 2.27 -7.37 -7.37
C PHE A 26 2.17 -6.17 -6.42
N LEU A 27 3.27 -5.44 -6.22
CA LEU A 27 3.32 -4.29 -5.31
C LEU A 27 2.31 -3.20 -5.71
N ALA A 28 2.22 -2.89 -7.01
CA ALA A 28 1.27 -1.90 -7.49
C ALA A 28 -0.19 -2.31 -7.23
N VAL A 29 -0.54 -3.57 -7.54
CA VAL A 29 -1.91 -4.05 -7.37
C VAL A 29 -2.28 -4.17 -5.89
N ALA A 30 -1.35 -4.63 -5.03
CA ALA A 30 -1.58 -4.69 -3.60
C ALA A 30 -1.80 -3.28 -3.00
N ALA A 31 -0.96 -2.31 -3.35
CA ALA A 31 -1.12 -0.92 -2.92
C ALA A 31 -2.43 -0.28 -3.46
N LEU A 32 -2.81 -0.60 -4.71
CA LEU A 32 -4.10 -0.19 -5.26
C LEU A 32 -5.26 -0.73 -4.44
N GLY A 33 -5.23 -2.02 -4.09
CA GLY A 33 -6.26 -2.66 -3.27
C GLY A 33 -6.35 -2.06 -1.86
N ALA A 34 -5.21 -1.82 -1.21
CA ALA A 34 -5.15 -1.18 0.11
C ALA A 34 -5.77 0.23 0.06
N GLY A 35 -5.39 1.04 -0.92
CA GLY A 35 -5.88 2.41 -1.01
C GLY A 35 -7.35 2.52 -1.38
N LEU A 36 -7.89 1.57 -2.16
CA LEU A 36 -9.33 1.47 -2.39
C LEU A 36 -10.09 1.13 -1.10
N LEU A 37 -9.57 0.22 -0.27
CA LEU A 37 -10.18 -0.11 1.02
C LEU A 37 -10.09 1.07 2.00
N HIS A 38 -8.96 1.78 2.06
CA HIS A 38 -8.82 3.00 2.87
C HIS A 38 -9.80 4.09 2.42
N ALA A 39 -9.96 4.30 1.11
CA ALA A 39 -10.97 5.23 0.59
C ALA A 39 -12.40 4.82 0.97
N ALA A 40 -12.72 3.53 0.87
CA ALA A 40 -14.05 3.00 1.19
C ALA A 40 -14.38 3.04 2.69
N LEU A 41 -13.36 3.05 3.55
CA LEU A 41 -13.49 3.22 5.00
C LEU A 41 -13.70 4.68 5.43
N ALA A 42 -13.33 5.66 4.59
CA ALA A 42 -13.39 7.07 4.97
C ALA A 42 -14.80 7.59 5.33
N PRO A 43 -15.89 7.23 4.62
CA PRO A 43 -17.24 7.75 4.89
C PRO A 43 -17.81 7.37 6.26
N SER A 44 -17.38 6.23 6.82
CA SER A 44 -17.85 5.74 8.13
C SER A 44 -17.01 6.26 9.30
N ALA A 45 -15.96 7.04 9.02
CA ALA A 45 -14.98 7.47 10.00
C ALA A 45 -15.29 8.87 10.58
N PRO A 46 -14.97 9.13 11.86
CA PRO A 46 -14.95 10.48 12.41
C PRO A 46 -14.04 11.42 11.60
N PRO A 47 -14.25 12.76 11.62
CA PRO A 47 -13.60 13.70 10.69
C PRO A 47 -12.07 13.59 10.61
N ALA A 48 -11.39 13.39 11.73
CA ALA A 48 -9.94 13.23 11.76
C ALA A 48 -9.47 11.93 11.07
N LEU A 49 -10.17 10.82 11.29
CA LEU A 49 -9.87 9.53 10.67
C LEU A 49 -10.27 9.52 9.19
N LEU A 50 -11.39 10.15 8.84
CA LEU A 50 -11.80 10.37 7.45
C LEU A 50 -10.67 11.06 6.66
N ALA A 51 -10.13 12.16 7.19
CA ALA A 51 -9.02 12.86 6.55
C ALA A 51 -7.78 11.97 6.44
N GLY A 52 -7.43 11.24 7.51
CA GLY A 52 -6.30 10.30 7.51
C GLY A 52 -6.44 9.20 6.45
N PHE A 53 -7.64 8.62 6.32
CA PHE A 53 -7.94 7.60 5.31
C PHE A 53 -7.84 8.11 3.89
N LEU A 54 -8.37 9.30 3.61
CA LEU A 54 -8.28 9.89 2.28
C LEU A 54 -6.82 10.20 1.91
N LEU A 55 -6.03 10.70 2.87
CA LEU A 55 -4.61 10.94 2.65
C LEU A 55 -3.84 9.64 2.36
N LEU A 56 -4.10 8.58 3.14
CA LEU A 56 -3.52 7.25 2.90
C LEU A 56 -3.92 6.70 1.53
N ALA A 57 -5.21 6.74 1.21
CA ALA A 57 -5.73 6.28 -0.08
C ALA A 57 -5.06 7.02 -1.24
N VAL A 58 -4.99 8.35 -1.21
CA VAL A 58 -4.33 9.14 -2.27
C VAL A 58 -2.85 8.79 -2.37
N ALA A 59 -2.15 8.62 -1.25
CA ALA A 59 -0.74 8.24 -1.23
C ALA A 59 -0.52 6.84 -1.85
N GLU A 60 -1.34 5.86 -1.48
CA GLU A 60 -1.26 4.49 -1.96
C GLU A 60 -1.64 4.37 -3.44
N LEU A 61 -2.72 5.03 -3.87
CA LEU A 61 -3.13 5.09 -5.28
C LEU A 61 -2.06 5.77 -6.12
N GLY A 62 -1.55 6.92 -5.66
CA GLY A 62 -0.48 7.65 -6.32
C GLY A 62 0.79 6.80 -6.44
N TRP A 63 1.15 6.07 -5.39
CA TRP A 63 2.30 5.18 -5.39
C TRP A 63 2.08 3.95 -6.28
N ALA A 64 0.89 3.37 -6.32
CA ALA A 64 0.53 2.27 -7.21
C ALA A 64 0.67 2.68 -8.69
N VAL A 65 0.12 3.83 -9.06
CA VAL A 65 0.26 4.39 -10.43
C VAL A 65 1.72 4.64 -10.77
N ALA A 66 2.48 5.27 -9.86
CA ALA A 66 3.90 5.53 -10.09
C ALA A 66 4.72 4.23 -10.20
N THR A 67 4.35 3.18 -9.46
CA THR A 67 4.97 1.85 -9.52
C THR A 67 4.65 1.14 -10.84
N LEU A 68 3.45 1.32 -11.41
CA LEU A 68 3.13 0.80 -12.74
C LEU A 68 3.89 1.55 -13.85
N ALA A 69 3.99 2.88 -13.71
CA ALA A 69 4.58 3.75 -14.72
C ALA A 69 6.12 3.73 -14.79
N ARG A 70 6.79 3.21 -13.76
CA ARG A 70 8.25 3.31 -13.62
C ARG A 70 8.88 1.99 -13.19
N ASP A 71 9.98 1.59 -13.83
CA ASP A 71 10.75 0.40 -13.41
C ASP A 71 11.43 0.57 -12.04
N ARG A 72 11.55 1.81 -11.58
CA ARG A 72 12.11 2.19 -10.27
C ARG A 72 11.05 2.96 -9.49
N PRO A 73 10.29 2.28 -8.62
CA PRO A 73 9.23 2.94 -7.86
C PRO A 73 9.79 4.07 -6.99
N PRO A 74 9.05 5.19 -6.85
CA PRO A 74 9.51 6.32 -6.04
C PRO A 74 9.61 5.92 -4.57
N ALA A 75 10.59 6.51 -3.87
CA ALA A 75 10.80 6.34 -2.42
C ALA A 75 10.84 4.88 -1.93
N PHE A 76 11.24 3.92 -2.78
CA PHE A 76 11.13 2.47 -2.51
C PHE A 76 11.75 2.03 -1.17
N ARG A 77 12.83 2.69 -0.73
CA ARG A 77 13.48 2.40 0.56
C ARG A 77 12.62 2.73 1.78
N LEU A 78 11.69 3.68 1.65
CA LEU A 78 10.77 4.09 2.72
C LEU A 78 9.50 3.24 2.74
N VAL A 79 9.19 2.55 1.63
CA VAL A 79 7.93 1.80 1.45
C VAL A 79 7.67 0.80 2.57
N PRO A 80 8.63 -0.01 3.05
CA PRO A 80 8.34 -0.92 4.16
C PRO A 80 7.84 -0.21 5.42
N ALA A 81 8.39 0.97 5.74
CA ALA A 81 7.95 1.73 6.90
C ALA A 81 6.61 2.44 6.63
N LEU A 82 6.46 3.06 5.46
CA LEU A 82 5.25 3.80 5.09
C LEU A 82 4.03 2.88 4.95
N ALA A 83 4.18 1.70 4.35
CA ALA A 83 3.12 0.73 4.21
C ALA A 83 2.67 0.15 5.56
N LEU A 84 3.49 0.21 6.62
CA LEU A 84 3.09 -0.21 7.96
C LEU A 84 2.43 0.90 8.78
N LEU A 85 2.38 2.15 8.29
CA LEU A 85 1.74 3.25 8.99
C LEU A 85 0.25 2.99 9.26
N PRO A 86 -0.57 2.53 8.28
CA PRO A 86 -1.98 2.23 8.54
C PRO A 86 -2.13 1.15 9.60
N VAL A 87 -1.34 0.07 9.51
CA VAL A 87 -1.34 -1.04 10.48
C VAL A 87 -0.99 -0.56 11.89
N GLY A 88 0.03 0.28 12.03
CA GLY A 88 0.45 0.85 13.31
C GLY A 88 -0.59 1.81 13.89
N MET A 89 -1.18 2.66 13.04
CA MET A 89 -2.30 3.54 13.40
C MET A 89 -3.46 2.71 13.96
N TRP A 90 -3.80 1.59 13.33
CA TRP A 90 -4.85 0.70 13.79
C TRP A 90 -4.55 0.03 15.11
N ALA A 91 -3.35 -0.51 15.27
CA ALA A 91 -2.92 -1.10 16.53
C ALA A 91 -3.01 -0.08 17.67
N ALA A 92 -2.58 1.16 17.44
CA ALA A 92 -2.68 2.24 18.42
C ALA A 92 -4.14 2.57 18.78
N LEU A 93 -5.03 2.68 17.79
CA LEU A 93 -6.45 2.95 18.02
C LEU A 93 -7.15 1.79 18.76
N ALA A 94 -6.81 0.55 18.44
CA ALA A 94 -7.35 -0.63 19.14
C ALA A 94 -6.93 -0.65 20.61
N ILE A 95 -5.65 -0.35 20.91
CA ILE A 95 -5.12 -0.27 22.27
C ILE A 95 -5.78 0.90 23.03
N ALA A 96 -5.89 2.07 22.42
CA ALA A 96 -6.55 3.24 23.02
C ALA A 96 -8.04 2.96 23.30
N GLY A 97 -8.75 2.34 22.35
CA GLY A 97 -10.15 1.95 22.52
C GLY A 97 -10.35 0.92 23.64
N ALA A 98 -9.46 -0.08 23.74
CA ALA A 98 -9.52 -1.09 24.79
C ALA A 98 -9.24 -0.54 26.21
N THR A 99 -8.51 0.58 26.30
CA THR A 99 -8.13 1.21 27.57
C THR A 99 -9.03 2.40 27.94
N ALA A 100 -9.92 2.83 27.05
CA ALA A 100 -10.86 3.90 27.32
C ALA A 100 -11.98 3.42 28.25
N SER A 101 -12.05 3.99 29.45
CA SER A 101 -13.10 3.74 30.45
C SER A 101 -14.52 4.14 30.00
N GLY A 102 -14.64 4.86 28.87
CA GLY A 102 -15.90 5.34 28.29
C GLY A 102 -16.49 4.47 27.17
N GLY A 103 -15.90 3.32 26.84
CA GLY A 103 -16.49 2.38 25.86
C GLY A 103 -16.53 2.87 24.41
N THR A 104 -15.76 3.90 24.05
CA THR A 104 -15.63 4.36 22.65
C THR A 104 -14.75 3.39 21.86
N VAL A 105 -15.29 2.21 21.55
CA VAL A 105 -14.78 1.39 20.47
C VAL A 105 -15.13 2.13 19.18
N LEU A 106 -14.13 2.60 18.46
CA LEU A 106 -14.31 3.04 17.08
C LEU A 106 -14.97 1.90 16.30
N ALA A 107 -16.25 2.06 15.96
CA ALA A 107 -17.06 1.07 15.24
C ALA A 107 -16.68 1.05 13.75
N LEU A 108 -15.39 0.90 13.46
CA LEU A 108 -14.91 0.72 12.11
C LEU A 108 -15.03 -0.76 11.72
N PRO A 109 -15.34 -1.05 10.45
CA PRO A 109 -15.59 -2.42 10.02
C PRO A 109 -14.27 -3.21 9.99
N LEU A 110 -14.18 -4.21 10.87
CA LEU A 110 -12.96 -4.98 11.12
C LEU A 110 -12.46 -5.74 9.88
N ILE A 111 -13.37 -6.27 9.06
CA ILE A 111 -13.01 -7.06 7.87
C ILE A 111 -12.30 -6.20 6.82
N PRO A 112 -12.87 -5.05 6.36
CA PRO A 112 -12.16 -4.12 5.49
C PRO A 112 -10.82 -3.63 6.03
N MET A 113 -10.75 -3.33 7.33
CA MET A 113 -9.50 -2.91 7.99
C MET A 113 -8.44 -4.01 7.96
N GLY A 114 -8.83 -5.25 8.29
CA GLY A 114 -7.95 -6.41 8.25
C GLY A 114 -7.47 -6.73 6.84
N ALA A 115 -8.34 -6.61 5.85
CA ALA A 115 -8.01 -6.78 4.43
C ALA A 115 -7.00 -5.71 3.95
N ALA A 116 -7.20 -4.44 4.31
CA ALA A 116 -6.27 -3.37 3.98
C ALA A 116 -4.90 -3.62 4.65
N SER A 117 -4.91 -3.93 5.95
CA SER A 117 -3.69 -4.24 6.72
C SER A 117 -2.92 -5.43 6.14
N LEU A 118 -3.62 -6.46 5.64
CA LEU A 118 -3.00 -7.62 5.01
C LEU A 118 -2.24 -7.23 3.73
N LEU A 119 -2.85 -6.38 2.89
CA LEU A 119 -2.24 -5.89 1.66
C LEU A 119 -1.02 -5.00 1.96
N ASP A 120 -1.13 -4.13 2.95
CA ASP A 120 -0.06 -3.28 3.45
C ASP A 120 1.14 -4.06 3.97
N VAL A 121 0.88 -5.09 4.80
CA VAL A 121 1.92 -6.00 5.27
C VAL A 121 2.55 -6.75 4.11
N ALA A 122 1.77 -7.19 3.13
CA ALA A 122 2.30 -7.86 1.95
C ALA A 122 3.20 -6.93 1.11
N VAL A 123 2.82 -5.65 0.95
CA VAL A 123 3.64 -4.61 0.32
C VAL A 123 4.93 -4.40 1.10
N ALA A 124 4.84 -4.19 2.41
CA ALA A 124 6.00 -3.95 3.28
C ALA A 124 6.98 -5.12 3.27
N ALA A 125 6.48 -6.35 3.44
CA ALA A 125 7.28 -7.57 3.44
C ALA A 125 7.98 -7.79 2.09
N THR A 126 7.25 -7.62 0.99
CA THR A 126 7.80 -7.78 -0.36
C THR A 126 8.88 -6.74 -0.65
N ALA A 127 8.63 -5.47 -0.31
CA ALA A 127 9.62 -4.40 -0.46
C ALA A 127 10.86 -4.64 0.40
N ALA A 128 10.69 -5.07 1.66
CA ALA A 128 11.80 -5.41 2.55
C ALA A 128 12.64 -6.58 2.00
N VAL A 129 12.01 -7.60 1.43
CA VAL A 129 12.72 -8.72 0.78
C VAL A 129 13.53 -8.24 -0.41
N VAL A 130 12.97 -7.36 -1.25
CA VAL A 130 13.71 -6.76 -2.39
C VAL A 130 14.93 -5.99 -1.89
N LEU A 131 14.74 -5.12 -0.89
CA LEU A 131 15.83 -4.32 -0.31
C LEU A 131 16.93 -5.20 0.30
N ARG A 132 16.54 -6.27 1.02
CA ARG A 132 17.50 -7.22 1.61
C ARG A 132 18.25 -8.03 0.57
N SER A 133 17.61 -8.35 -0.56
CA SER A 133 18.23 -9.19 -1.59
C SER A 133 19.39 -8.52 -2.31
N GLY A 134 19.41 -7.17 -2.39
CA GLY A 134 20.50 -6.38 -2.98
C GLY A 134 20.75 -6.59 -4.48
N ASN A 135 20.12 -7.59 -5.09
CA ASN A 135 20.41 -8.05 -6.44
C ASN A 135 19.48 -7.37 -7.45
N PRO A 136 20.02 -6.64 -8.44
CA PRO A 136 19.23 -6.15 -9.56
C PRO A 136 18.57 -7.34 -10.26
N ARG A 137 17.23 -7.36 -10.31
CA ARG A 137 16.51 -8.36 -11.11
C ARG A 137 16.49 -7.90 -12.57
N PRO A 138 16.90 -8.75 -13.52
CA PRO A 138 16.80 -8.42 -14.95
C PRO A 138 15.32 -8.21 -15.32
N ASP A 139 15.07 -7.29 -16.25
CA ASP A 139 13.73 -7.08 -16.79
C ASP A 139 13.27 -8.37 -17.50
N GLN A 140 12.08 -8.84 -17.15
CA GLN A 140 11.57 -10.15 -17.56
C GLN A 140 10.58 -10.06 -18.73
N GLY A 141 10.45 -8.88 -19.37
CA GLY A 141 9.61 -8.66 -20.54
C GLY A 141 8.12 -8.47 -20.23
N GLY A 142 7.39 -7.88 -21.18
CA GLY A 142 6.00 -7.45 -21.01
C GLY A 142 4.99 -8.57 -20.73
N LEU A 143 5.17 -9.77 -21.31
CA LEU A 143 4.26 -10.89 -21.06
C LEU A 143 4.31 -11.37 -19.61
N ARG A 144 5.50 -11.47 -19.02
CA ARG A 144 5.65 -11.88 -17.61
C ARG A 144 5.10 -10.81 -16.66
N PHE A 145 5.27 -9.54 -17.01
CA PHE A 145 4.60 -8.45 -16.31
C PHE A 145 3.08 -8.61 -16.35
N PHE A 146 2.49 -8.81 -17.54
CA PHE A 146 1.06 -8.95 -17.73
C PHE A 146 0.47 -10.16 -16.97
N ILE A 147 1.12 -11.33 -17.05
CA ILE A 147 0.70 -12.52 -16.31
C ILE A 147 0.75 -12.26 -14.80
N ALA A 148 1.84 -11.67 -14.30
CA ALA A 148 1.96 -11.35 -12.88
C ALA A 148 0.92 -10.30 -12.44
N LEU A 149 0.63 -9.32 -13.30
CA LEU A 149 -0.40 -8.31 -13.07
C LEU A 149 -1.78 -8.96 -12.97
N ALA A 150 -2.15 -9.83 -13.92
CA ALA A 150 -3.43 -10.53 -13.92
C ALA A 150 -3.58 -11.43 -12.68
N LEU A 151 -2.55 -12.21 -12.34
CA LEU A 151 -2.58 -13.07 -11.15
C LEU A 151 -2.68 -12.25 -9.86
N SER A 152 -1.95 -11.15 -9.76
CA SER A 152 -2.02 -10.25 -8.60
C SER A 152 -3.39 -9.60 -8.51
N ALA A 153 -3.97 -9.17 -9.64
CA ALA A 153 -5.29 -8.57 -9.69
C ALA A 153 -6.36 -9.57 -9.25
N CYS A 154 -6.33 -10.82 -9.74
CA CYS A 154 -7.25 -11.86 -9.27
C CYS A 154 -7.13 -12.09 -7.76
N ALA A 155 -5.90 -12.20 -7.22
CA ALA A 155 -5.67 -12.42 -5.80
C ALA A 155 -6.17 -11.24 -4.95
N VAL A 156 -5.87 -10.00 -5.36
CA VAL A 156 -6.30 -8.80 -4.65
C VAL A 156 -7.81 -8.61 -4.76
N CYS A 157 -8.43 -8.85 -5.92
CA CYS A 157 -9.88 -8.83 -6.09
C CYS A 157 -10.60 -9.83 -5.18
N ALA A 158 -10.07 -11.05 -5.04
CA ALA A 158 -10.65 -12.07 -4.16
C ALA A 158 -10.72 -11.62 -2.69
N VAL A 159 -9.82 -10.73 -2.26
CA VAL A 159 -9.79 -10.16 -0.91
C VAL A 159 -10.60 -8.86 -0.82
N THR A 160 -10.41 -7.95 -1.79
CA THR A 160 -10.95 -6.60 -1.76
C THR A 160 -12.45 -6.55 -2.05
N ILE A 161 -12.96 -7.36 -2.99
CA ILE A 161 -14.40 -7.35 -3.34
C ILE A 161 -15.30 -7.68 -2.13
N PRO A 162 -15.13 -8.82 -1.42
CA PRO A 162 -15.98 -9.11 -0.27
C PRO A 162 -15.79 -8.09 0.86
N ALA A 163 -14.58 -7.56 1.05
CA ALA A 163 -14.31 -6.52 2.02
C ALA A 163 -15.04 -5.21 1.69
N LEU A 164 -14.96 -4.74 0.44
CA LEU A 164 -15.66 -3.53 -0.01
C LEU A 164 -17.17 -3.63 0.18
N GLY A 165 -17.76 -4.81 -0.05
CA GLY A 165 -19.19 -5.06 0.17
C GLY A 165 -19.66 -4.84 1.62
N LEU A 166 -18.74 -4.77 2.59
CA LEU A 166 -19.02 -4.53 4.01
C LEU A 166 -18.74 -3.08 4.44
N THR A 167 -18.48 -2.18 3.49
CA THR A 167 -18.27 -0.75 3.75
C THR A 167 -19.49 0.07 3.34
N ASP A 168 -19.69 1.22 3.98
CA ASP A 168 -20.77 2.16 3.60
C ASP A 168 -20.67 2.58 2.13
N ALA A 169 -19.45 2.74 1.60
CA ALA A 169 -19.21 3.02 0.19
C ALA A 169 -19.69 1.88 -0.72
N GLY A 170 -19.44 0.63 -0.34
CA GLY A 170 -19.91 -0.54 -1.09
C GLY A 170 -21.43 -0.68 -1.07
N ILE A 171 -22.06 -0.46 0.10
CA ILE A 171 -23.53 -0.47 0.23
C ILE A 171 -24.16 0.66 -0.60
N ALA A 172 -23.58 1.87 -0.57
CA ALA A 172 -24.03 2.99 -1.40
C ALA A 172 -23.94 2.68 -2.90
N ALA A 173 -22.85 2.03 -3.34
CA ALA A 173 -22.67 1.67 -4.75
C ALA A 173 -23.74 0.67 -5.25
N VAL A 174 -24.13 -0.31 -4.42
CA VAL A 174 -25.18 -1.29 -4.77
C VAL A 174 -26.57 -0.66 -4.74
N THR A 175 -26.85 0.20 -3.76
CA THR A 175 -28.18 0.84 -3.63
C THR A 175 -28.47 1.82 -4.76
N VAL A 176 -27.47 2.60 -5.22
CA VAL A 176 -27.61 3.43 -6.43
C VAL A 176 -27.99 2.59 -7.65
N HIS A 177 -27.43 1.39 -7.79
CA HIS A 177 -27.73 0.51 -8.91
C HIS A 177 -29.18 -0.01 -8.93
N GLN A 178 -29.87 -0.09 -7.78
CA GLN A 178 -31.26 -0.57 -7.72
C GLN A 178 -32.31 0.52 -8.01
N HIS A 179 -31.91 1.79 -8.05
CA HIS A 179 -32.79 2.93 -8.33
C HIS A 179 -32.72 3.40 -9.80
N HIS A 180 -31.97 2.69 -10.65
CA HIS A 180 -31.85 2.91 -12.09
C HIS A 180 -32.21 1.64 -12.87
#